data_AF-A0A5C4K9N5-F1
#
_entry.id   AF-A0A5C4K9N5-F1
#
_cell.length_a   1.000
_cell.length_b   1.000
_cell.length_c   1.000
_cell.angle_alpha   90.00
_cell.angle_beta   90.00
_cell.angle_gamma   90.00
#
_symmetry.space_group_name_H-M   'P 1'
#
loop_
_entity.id
_entity.type
_entity.pdbx_description
1 polymer ?
#
loop_
_entity_poly.entity_id
_entity_poly.type
_entity_poly.pdbx_seq_one_letter_code
_entity_poly.pdbx_strand_id
1 'polypeptide(L)'
;MFHANTRLSVFGSAFTLLLAMPAVATCADPKAGQMKPESTGTSAPVAPSSAPPGPPTLAPAAVPPAPELCGPGSAIKFDKTAFPESPVIDNKWFPLKPGMKYTTTGAVESEGGTTERRVTHTVTGLTKVIDGVKTQVMWDRDYQDGALVESELAFFAQDNAGTVWLFGEYPEEFEEDKFIGAPNTFIHGISGSQAGIAMQAAPRTRTPAYVQAHAASVGFLDCGLVFDDNIALCVPKGCYGDVLVIDEHNPLEPNVGHQRKYYSAGTGLVKVTAEGGVNQETLDLTRVEHLTDGQLAEINQQALELDQHGYEVSKDVYANTARAEITTTTSGGKK
;
A
#
# COMPACT_ATOMS: atom_id res chain seq x y z
N MET A 1 -50.89 -9.66 8.59
CA MET A 1 -50.53 -10.97 7.98
C MET A 1 -50.13 -10.67 6.53
N PHE A 2 -48.92 -10.91 6.05
CA PHE A 2 -47.72 -11.48 6.69
C PHE A 2 -46.50 -10.55 6.51
N HIS A 3 -45.60 -10.64 7.49
CA HIS A 3 -44.14 -10.40 7.47
C HIS A 3 -43.49 -9.75 6.23
N ALA A 4 -42.71 -8.70 6.51
CA ALA A 4 -41.52 -8.39 5.72
C ALA A 4 -40.50 -9.53 5.82
N ASN A 5 -39.62 -9.66 4.82
CA ASN A 5 -38.40 -10.44 5.00
C ASN A 5 -37.23 -9.73 4.31
N THR A 6 -36.16 -9.49 5.07
CA THR A 6 -35.01 -8.68 4.68
C THR A 6 -34.27 -9.32 3.50
N ARG A 7 -33.99 -8.54 2.45
CA ARG A 7 -32.87 -8.86 1.55
C ARG A 7 -31.62 -8.23 2.14
N LEU A 8 -30.67 -9.06 2.58
CA LEU A 8 -29.28 -8.62 2.64
C LEU A 8 -28.81 -8.48 1.19
N SER A 9 -28.65 -7.25 0.72
CA SER A 9 -27.81 -7.00 -0.45
C SER A 9 -26.36 -7.11 0.02
N VAL A 10 -25.67 -8.17 -0.37
CA VAL A 10 -24.21 -8.24 -0.26
C VAL A 10 -23.66 -7.37 -1.40
N PHE A 11 -23.49 -6.08 -1.15
CA PHE A 11 -22.75 -5.20 -2.04
C PHE A 11 -21.26 -5.48 -1.86
N GLY A 12 -20.65 -6.13 -2.84
CA GLY A 12 -19.19 -6.18 -2.93
C GLY A 12 -18.70 -4.89 -3.55
N SER A 13 -18.12 -3.99 -2.74
CA SER A 13 -17.48 -2.78 -3.27
C SER A 13 -16.28 -3.13 -4.13
N ALA A 14 -16.14 -2.42 -5.25
CA ALA A 14 -15.12 -2.63 -6.26
C ALA A 14 -13.74 -2.06 -5.85
N PHE A 15 -13.16 -2.57 -4.76
CA PHE A 15 -11.85 -2.15 -4.23
C PHE A 15 -10.75 -1.88 -5.28
N THR A 16 -10.07 -0.74 -5.16
CA THR A 16 -8.69 -0.59 -5.62
C THR A 16 -7.77 -1.23 -4.55
N LEU A 17 -7.74 -2.57 -4.52
CA LEU A 17 -7.14 -3.43 -3.47
C LEU A 17 -7.76 -3.29 -2.06
N LEU A 18 -8.50 -4.32 -1.61
CA LEU A 18 -9.08 -4.44 -0.25
C LEU A 18 -8.44 -5.63 0.49
N LEU A 19 -8.76 -5.75 1.78
CA LEU A 19 -8.91 -7.06 2.42
C LEU A 19 -10.25 -7.20 3.17
N ALA A 20 -10.70 -8.45 3.33
CA ALA A 20 -11.87 -8.77 4.15
C ALA A 20 -11.53 -8.86 5.65
N MET A 21 -12.33 -8.22 6.50
CA MET A 21 -12.14 -8.27 7.97
C MET A 21 -12.33 -9.70 8.54
N PRO A 22 -11.36 -10.23 9.31
CA PRO A 22 -11.55 -11.50 10.03
C PRO A 22 -12.36 -11.30 11.32
N ALA A 23 -13.51 -11.98 11.44
CA ALA A 23 -14.34 -11.95 12.64
C ALA A 23 -13.67 -12.68 13.83
N VAL A 24 -13.32 -11.93 14.88
CA VAL A 24 -12.62 -12.47 16.06
C VAL A 24 -13.59 -13.21 16.99
N ALA A 25 -13.52 -14.54 17.00
CA ALA A 25 -14.20 -15.39 17.98
C ALA A 25 -13.34 -15.62 19.23
N THR A 26 -13.58 -14.84 20.29
CA THR A 26 -12.86 -14.97 21.56
C THR A 26 -13.36 -16.14 22.42
N CYS A 27 -12.45 -17.00 22.91
CA CYS A 27 -12.67 -17.85 24.07
C CYS A 27 -11.38 -18.03 24.88
N ALA A 28 -11.47 -17.83 26.20
CA ALA A 28 -10.40 -18.06 27.19
C ALA A 28 -10.58 -19.47 27.83
N ASP A 29 -9.81 -19.98 28.80
CA ASP A 29 -8.71 -19.45 29.63
C ASP A 29 -7.85 -20.67 30.15
N PRO A 30 -6.84 -20.55 31.05
CA PRO A 30 -5.77 -21.54 31.19
C PRO A 30 -6.01 -22.66 32.22
N LYS A 31 -5.09 -23.63 32.27
CA LYS A 31 -4.79 -24.40 33.49
C LYS A 31 -3.28 -24.51 33.75
N ALA A 32 -2.90 -24.20 34.99
CA ALA A 32 -1.54 -24.37 35.50
C ALA A 32 -1.33 -25.76 36.13
N GLY A 33 -0.07 -26.18 36.24
CA GLY A 33 0.34 -27.41 36.92
C GLY A 33 1.70 -27.27 37.61
N GLN A 34 1.70 -27.32 38.94
CA GLN A 34 2.89 -27.57 39.77
C GLN A 34 3.06 -29.12 39.89
N MET A 35 4.15 -29.73 40.39
CA MET A 35 5.23 -29.25 41.24
C MET A 35 6.50 -30.16 41.15
N LYS A 36 7.64 -29.65 41.64
CA LYS A 36 8.83 -30.31 42.24
C LYS A 36 8.58 -31.69 42.94
N PRO A 37 9.65 -32.41 43.38
CA PRO A 37 11.02 -32.57 42.84
C PRO A 37 11.52 -34.05 42.95
N GLU A 38 12.77 -34.35 42.57
CA GLU A 38 13.58 -35.29 43.39
C GLU A 38 15.09 -35.06 43.25
N SER A 39 15.88 -35.64 44.17
CA SER A 39 17.32 -35.38 44.32
C SER A 39 18.04 -36.59 44.93
N THR A 40 19.08 -37.08 44.26
CA THR A 40 20.11 -37.94 44.85
C THR A 40 21.50 -37.46 44.44
N GLY A 41 22.36 -37.23 45.41
CA GLY A 41 23.76 -36.84 45.18
C GLY A 41 24.73 -37.98 45.51
N THR A 42 25.94 -37.91 44.96
CA THR A 42 27.13 -38.62 45.44
C THR A 42 28.34 -37.74 45.14
N SER A 43 29.37 -37.79 45.99
CA SER A 43 30.43 -36.78 46.04
C SER A 43 31.84 -37.36 45.86
N ALA A 44 32.79 -36.43 45.64
CA ALA A 44 34.25 -36.62 45.57
C ALA A 44 34.82 -37.21 44.26
N PRO A 45 36.12 -36.99 43.95
CA PRO A 45 37.11 -36.15 44.65
C PRO A 45 37.55 -34.90 43.85
N VAL A 46 38.31 -34.01 44.49
CA VAL A 46 38.85 -32.77 43.89
C VAL A 46 40.24 -33.02 43.29
N ALA A 47 40.49 -32.48 42.10
CA ALA A 47 41.78 -32.38 41.42
C ALA A 47 42.20 -30.89 41.28
N PRO A 48 43.49 -30.56 41.02
CA PRO A 48 43.99 -29.21 41.24
C PRO A 48 43.45 -28.16 40.26
N SER A 49 43.34 -26.92 40.76
CA SER A 49 42.77 -25.77 40.04
C SER A 49 43.62 -25.35 38.83
N SER A 50 43.04 -25.44 37.64
CA SER A 50 43.31 -24.50 36.55
C SER A 50 42.50 -23.22 36.76
N ALA A 51 43.02 -22.07 36.33
CA ALA A 51 42.23 -20.83 36.31
C ALA A 51 41.01 -21.00 35.39
N PRO A 52 39.83 -20.48 35.76
CA PRO A 52 38.66 -20.57 34.90
C PRO A 52 38.92 -19.80 33.59
N PRO A 53 38.56 -20.35 32.42
CA PRO A 53 38.48 -19.53 31.21
C PRO A 53 37.49 -18.39 31.47
N GLY A 54 37.78 -17.20 30.95
CA GLY A 54 36.81 -16.10 30.96
C GLY A 54 35.50 -16.54 30.30
N PRO A 55 34.35 -15.96 30.69
CA PRO A 55 33.08 -16.30 30.07
C PRO A 55 33.21 -16.15 28.55
N PRO A 56 32.77 -17.15 27.75
CA PRO A 56 32.96 -17.10 26.31
C PRO A 56 32.28 -15.84 25.78
N THR A 57 33.04 -14.99 25.09
CA THR A 57 32.48 -13.82 24.42
C THR A 57 31.43 -14.30 23.43
N LEU A 58 30.16 -14.17 23.80
CA LEU A 58 29.05 -14.55 22.94
C LEU A 58 29.19 -13.74 21.65
N ALA A 59 29.46 -14.42 20.54
CA ALA A 59 29.37 -13.81 19.24
C ALA A 59 27.97 -13.19 19.10
N PRO A 60 27.82 -11.97 18.56
CA PRO A 60 26.51 -11.38 18.36
C PRO A 60 25.60 -12.38 17.65
N ALA A 61 24.45 -12.68 18.24
CA ALA A 61 23.50 -13.61 17.64
C ALA A 61 23.15 -13.08 16.25
N ALA A 62 23.36 -13.91 15.22
CA ALA A 62 23.10 -13.51 13.84
C ALA A 62 21.64 -13.09 13.72
N VAL A 63 21.41 -11.84 13.32
CA VAL A 63 20.06 -11.33 13.07
C VAL A 63 19.42 -12.23 12.01
N PRO A 64 18.22 -12.80 12.25
CA PRO A 64 17.58 -13.66 11.26
C PRO A 64 17.34 -12.87 9.97
N PRO A 65 17.41 -13.52 8.79
CA PRO A 65 17.14 -12.85 7.53
C PRO A 65 15.70 -12.30 7.52
N ALA A 66 15.53 -11.12 6.89
CA ALA A 66 14.21 -10.54 6.69
C ALA A 66 13.31 -11.46 5.84
N PRO A 67 11.99 -11.52 6.11
CA PRO A 67 11.10 -12.48 5.46
C PRO A 67 10.92 -12.19 3.96
N GLU A 68 10.90 -13.27 3.16
CA GLU A 68 10.69 -13.25 1.72
C GLU A 68 9.20 -13.43 1.38
N LEU A 69 8.41 -12.36 1.61
CA LEU A 69 6.95 -12.38 1.61
C LEU A 69 6.33 -12.71 0.24
N CYS A 70 6.93 -12.26 -0.87
CA CYS A 70 6.52 -12.56 -2.25
C CYS A 70 7.41 -13.64 -2.91
N GLY A 71 7.99 -14.54 -2.11
CA GLY A 71 8.89 -15.59 -2.59
C GLY A 71 10.36 -15.16 -2.75
N PRO A 72 11.24 -16.03 -3.27
CA PRO A 72 12.69 -15.89 -3.16
C PRO A 72 13.25 -14.57 -3.71
N GLY A 73 14.03 -13.87 -2.89
CA GLY A 73 14.63 -12.57 -3.19
C GLY A 73 13.76 -11.35 -2.83
N SER A 74 12.49 -11.52 -2.48
CA SER A 74 11.53 -10.42 -2.24
C SER A 74 11.70 -9.67 -0.90
N ALA A 75 12.61 -10.09 -0.03
CA ALA A 75 12.78 -9.51 1.31
C ALA A 75 13.04 -8.00 1.28
N ILE A 76 12.18 -7.24 1.96
CA ILE A 76 12.23 -5.78 2.06
C ILE A 76 13.56 -5.33 2.67
N LYS A 77 14.25 -4.42 1.97
CA LYS A 77 15.54 -3.82 2.38
C LYS A 77 15.39 -2.31 2.42
N PHE A 78 14.64 -1.84 3.41
CA PHE A 78 14.43 -0.41 3.64
C PHE A 78 15.67 0.23 4.28
N ASP A 79 16.09 1.37 3.75
CA ASP A 79 17.10 2.26 4.34
C ASP A 79 16.65 3.71 4.17
N LYS A 80 16.24 4.36 5.26
CA LYS A 80 15.80 5.76 5.22
C LYS A 80 16.88 6.76 4.85
N THR A 81 18.16 6.39 4.92
CA THR A 81 19.26 7.25 4.44
C THR A 81 19.42 7.22 2.92
N ALA A 82 18.71 6.32 2.23
CA ALA A 82 18.68 6.26 0.77
C ALA A 82 17.75 7.30 0.11
N PHE A 83 17.02 8.13 0.88
CA PHE A 83 16.06 9.10 0.36
C PHE A 83 16.58 10.55 0.45
N PRO A 84 16.22 11.44 -0.50
CA PRO A 84 16.59 12.85 -0.46
C PRO A 84 15.74 13.66 0.55
N GLU A 85 16.29 14.74 1.10
CA GLU A 85 15.58 15.65 2.04
C GLU A 85 14.35 16.35 1.42
N SER A 86 14.34 16.50 0.10
CA SER A 86 13.22 17.02 -0.68
C SER A 86 12.77 15.95 -1.67
N PRO A 87 11.54 15.39 -1.55
CA PRO A 87 11.08 14.37 -2.47
C PRO A 87 10.91 14.94 -3.88
N VAL A 88 11.45 14.22 -4.86
CA VAL A 88 11.18 14.37 -6.28
C VAL A 88 10.98 12.96 -6.82
N ILE A 89 9.85 12.72 -7.48
CA ILE A 89 9.49 11.39 -8.00
C ILE A 89 9.40 11.52 -9.53
N ASP A 90 10.53 11.26 -10.19
CA ASP A 90 10.73 11.38 -11.64
C ASP A 90 10.98 10.02 -12.34
N ASN A 91 10.76 8.91 -11.62
CA ASN A 91 10.80 7.54 -12.14
C ASN A 91 10.06 7.43 -13.48
N LYS A 92 10.70 6.77 -14.47
CA LYS A 92 10.21 6.62 -15.85
C LYS A 92 8.74 6.19 -15.91
N TRP A 93 8.33 5.27 -15.04
CA TRP A 93 7.06 4.56 -15.12
C TRP A 93 6.00 5.09 -14.16
N PHE A 94 6.42 5.72 -13.05
CA PHE A 94 5.52 6.27 -12.04
C PHE A 94 5.98 7.67 -11.56
N PRO A 95 5.97 8.69 -12.45
CA PRO A 95 6.39 10.05 -12.10
C PRO A 95 5.28 10.81 -11.35
N LEU A 96 5.50 11.16 -10.09
CA LEU A 96 4.53 11.88 -9.25
C LEU A 96 4.92 13.35 -9.11
N LYS A 97 4.53 14.15 -10.10
CA LYS A 97 4.72 15.61 -10.10
C LYS A 97 3.48 16.34 -9.52
N PRO A 98 3.64 17.20 -8.50
CA PRO A 98 2.56 18.05 -7.98
C PRO A 98 1.78 18.81 -9.06
N GLY A 99 0.46 18.80 -8.94
CA GLY A 99 -0.45 19.42 -9.92
C GLY A 99 -0.80 18.54 -11.11
N MET A 100 -0.29 17.31 -11.21
CA MET A 100 -0.80 16.31 -12.17
C MET A 100 -2.07 15.67 -11.64
N LYS A 101 -3.06 15.50 -12.52
CA LYS A 101 -4.28 14.73 -12.24
C LYS A 101 -4.56 13.73 -13.37
N TYR A 102 -4.95 12.53 -12.99
CA TYR A 102 -5.27 11.41 -13.88
C TYR A 102 -6.70 10.94 -13.60
N THR A 103 -7.44 10.59 -14.64
CA THR A 103 -8.77 9.96 -14.53
C THR A 103 -8.74 8.65 -15.30
N THR A 104 -8.97 7.56 -14.59
CA THR A 104 -9.24 6.24 -15.16
C THR A 104 -10.75 5.97 -15.07
N THR A 105 -11.29 5.23 -16.04
CA THR A 105 -12.71 4.85 -16.07
C THR A 105 -12.88 3.48 -16.69
N GLY A 106 -13.87 2.74 -16.23
CA GLY A 106 -14.32 1.51 -16.85
C GLY A 106 -15.41 0.88 -16.00
N ALA A 107 -15.26 -0.39 -15.66
CA ALA A 107 -16.28 -1.15 -14.94
C ALA A 107 -15.69 -2.28 -14.10
N VAL A 108 -16.49 -2.79 -13.17
CA VAL A 108 -16.25 -4.08 -12.50
C VAL A 108 -17.40 -5.02 -12.82
N GLU A 109 -17.10 -6.16 -13.45
CA GLU A 109 -18.05 -7.23 -13.72
C GLU A 109 -18.05 -8.26 -12.58
N SER A 110 -19.22 -8.64 -12.08
CA SER A 110 -19.38 -9.58 -10.95
C SER A 110 -20.60 -10.49 -11.14
N GLU A 111 -20.78 -11.50 -10.28
CA GLU A 111 -22.02 -12.31 -10.23
C GLU A 111 -23.26 -11.44 -9.95
N GLY A 112 -23.11 -10.33 -9.22
CA GLY A 112 -24.18 -9.36 -8.96
C GLY A 112 -24.55 -8.47 -10.16
N GLY A 113 -23.74 -8.47 -11.22
CA GLY A 113 -23.85 -7.57 -12.37
C GLY A 113 -22.60 -6.71 -12.56
N THR A 114 -22.71 -5.71 -13.44
CA THR A 114 -21.64 -4.77 -13.79
C THR A 114 -21.92 -3.39 -13.19
N THR A 115 -20.92 -2.78 -12.55
CA THR A 115 -20.96 -1.40 -12.04
C THR A 115 -19.98 -0.52 -12.81
N GLU A 116 -20.28 0.76 -13.00
CA GLU A 116 -19.33 1.73 -13.58
C GLU A 116 -18.30 2.15 -12.52
N ARG A 117 -17.01 2.15 -12.89
CA ARG A 117 -15.90 2.51 -11.99
C ARG A 117 -15.12 3.71 -12.52
N ARG A 118 -14.74 4.64 -11.64
CA ARG A 118 -13.94 5.83 -12.01
C ARG A 118 -13.06 6.29 -10.84
N VAL A 119 -11.75 6.07 -10.97
CA VAL A 119 -10.75 6.64 -10.07
C VAL A 119 -10.28 8.01 -10.57
N THR A 120 -9.98 8.94 -9.67
CA THR A 120 -9.16 10.10 -10.01
C THR A 120 -7.95 10.22 -9.10
N HIS A 121 -6.77 10.00 -9.66
CA HIS A 121 -5.49 10.09 -8.95
C HIS A 121 -4.95 11.50 -9.06
N THR A 122 -4.63 12.16 -7.94
CA THR A 122 -4.23 13.58 -7.93
C THR A 122 -2.94 13.78 -7.13
N VAL A 123 -1.85 14.12 -7.81
CA VAL A 123 -0.58 14.40 -7.12
C VAL A 123 -0.67 15.80 -6.50
N THR A 124 -0.75 15.84 -5.18
CA THR A 124 -0.94 17.09 -4.43
C THR A 124 0.35 17.89 -4.32
N GLY A 125 0.28 19.09 -3.73
CA GLY A 125 1.45 19.85 -3.28
C GLY A 125 1.84 19.59 -1.83
N LEU A 126 1.29 18.55 -1.18
CA LEU A 126 1.57 18.19 0.20
C LEU A 126 2.75 17.21 0.27
N THR A 127 3.50 17.31 1.36
CA THR A 127 4.44 16.26 1.80
C THR A 127 4.16 15.88 3.26
N LYS A 128 4.50 14.65 3.64
CA LYS A 128 4.35 14.11 5.01
C LYS A 128 5.67 13.49 5.45
N VAL A 129 5.89 13.30 6.75
CA VAL A 129 7.11 12.63 7.26
C VAL A 129 6.75 11.32 7.94
N ILE A 130 7.31 10.21 7.43
CA ILE A 130 7.07 8.84 7.89
C ILE A 130 8.43 8.15 8.12
N ASP A 131 8.67 7.66 9.34
CA ASP A 131 9.98 7.22 9.89
C ASP A 131 11.18 8.17 9.60
N GLY A 132 10.92 9.46 9.36
CA GLY A 132 11.94 10.45 9.02
C GLY A 132 12.24 10.59 7.52
N VAL A 133 11.59 9.80 6.65
CA VAL A 133 11.58 10.06 5.20
C VAL A 133 10.45 11.04 4.88
N LYS A 134 10.73 12.01 4.00
CA LYS A 134 9.74 12.98 3.52
C LYS A 134 9.06 12.44 2.26
N THR A 135 7.78 12.11 2.35
CA THR A 135 6.97 11.54 1.28
C THR A 135 6.19 12.62 0.54
N GLN A 136 5.99 12.43 -0.76
CA GLN A 136 4.98 13.11 -1.58
C GLN A 136 3.62 12.48 -1.30
N VAL A 137 2.58 13.32 -1.10
CA VAL A 137 1.21 12.85 -0.91
C VAL A 137 0.47 12.81 -2.26
N MET A 138 -0.11 11.67 -2.59
CA MET A 138 -1.11 11.53 -3.65
C MET A 138 -2.51 11.47 -3.01
N TRP A 139 -3.50 12.14 -3.60
CA TRP A 139 -4.90 12.07 -3.18
C TRP A 139 -5.71 11.37 -4.27
N ASP A 140 -6.14 10.17 -3.95
CA ASP A 140 -6.92 9.32 -4.82
C ASP A 140 -8.38 9.30 -4.35
N ARG A 141 -9.29 9.20 -5.32
CA ARG A 141 -10.73 9.21 -5.06
C ARG A 141 -11.42 8.25 -5.99
N ASP A 142 -12.09 7.27 -5.45
CA ASP A 142 -12.71 6.22 -6.23
C ASP A 142 -14.24 6.22 -6.10
N TYR A 143 -14.88 6.01 -7.25
CA TYR A 143 -16.31 6.19 -7.44
C TYR A 143 -16.91 4.98 -8.14
N GLN A 144 -18.07 4.53 -7.63
CA GLN A 144 -18.85 3.41 -8.17
C GLN A 144 -20.25 3.92 -8.53
N ASP A 145 -20.68 3.72 -9.77
CA ASP A 145 -21.95 4.22 -10.33
C ASP A 145 -22.18 5.74 -10.10
N GLY A 146 -21.08 6.49 -9.97
CA GLY A 146 -21.06 7.94 -9.71
C GLY A 146 -20.97 8.35 -8.24
N ALA A 147 -21.34 7.48 -7.29
CA ALA A 147 -21.19 7.72 -5.84
C ALA A 147 -19.71 7.62 -5.43
N LEU A 148 -19.29 8.36 -4.40
CA LEU A 148 -17.97 8.19 -3.79
C LEU A 148 -18.01 6.96 -2.88
N VAL A 149 -17.06 6.04 -3.03
CA VAL A 149 -16.90 4.89 -2.13
C VAL A 149 -15.58 4.92 -1.37
N GLU A 150 -14.59 5.69 -1.86
CA GLU A 150 -13.27 5.77 -1.26
C GLU A 150 -12.60 7.12 -1.51
N SER A 151 -11.84 7.62 -0.53
CA SER A 151 -11.01 8.83 -0.65
C SER A 151 -9.72 8.63 0.16
N GLU A 152 -8.58 8.48 -0.52
CA GLU A 152 -7.34 8.00 0.07
C GLU A 152 -6.19 9.01 -0.01
N LEU A 153 -5.42 9.13 1.08
CA LEU A 153 -4.06 9.69 1.03
C LEU A 153 -3.02 8.58 0.99
N ALA A 154 -2.33 8.46 -0.15
CA ALA A 154 -1.23 7.52 -0.36
C ALA A 154 0.12 8.25 -0.31
N PHE A 155 1.12 7.64 0.34
CA PHE A 155 2.40 8.28 0.64
C PHE A 155 3.56 7.63 -0.12
N PHE A 156 4.19 8.37 -1.03
CA PHE A 156 5.28 7.86 -1.86
C PHE A 156 6.59 8.61 -1.63
N ALA A 157 7.72 7.93 -1.72
CA ALA A 157 9.02 8.61 -1.88
C ALA A 157 9.91 7.82 -2.85
N GLN A 158 10.75 8.53 -3.60
CA GLN A 158 11.74 7.93 -4.49
C GLN A 158 13.11 7.92 -3.80
N ASP A 159 13.80 6.78 -3.83
CA ASP A 159 15.17 6.68 -3.33
C ASP A 159 16.21 7.20 -4.34
N ASN A 160 17.44 7.39 -3.87
CA ASN A 160 18.59 7.84 -4.66
C ASN A 160 19.01 6.84 -5.76
N ALA A 161 18.42 5.65 -5.84
CA ALA A 161 18.60 4.71 -6.95
C ALA A 161 17.47 4.81 -8.00
N GLY A 162 16.41 5.58 -7.74
CA GLY A 162 15.26 5.80 -8.63
C GLY A 162 14.05 4.90 -8.34
N THR A 163 14.07 4.13 -7.25
CA THR A 163 12.97 3.24 -6.86
C THR A 163 11.91 4.05 -6.14
N VAL A 164 10.63 3.95 -6.54
CA VAL A 164 9.51 4.55 -5.82
C VAL A 164 9.01 3.56 -4.79
N TRP A 165 8.89 4.01 -3.55
CA TRP A 165 8.44 3.25 -2.40
C TRP A 165 7.08 3.75 -1.92
N LEU A 166 6.18 2.83 -1.56
CA LEU A 166 4.90 3.12 -0.91
C LEU A 166 5.08 3.03 0.60
N PHE A 167 4.89 4.15 1.31
CA PHE A 167 5.10 4.27 2.76
C PHE A 167 3.85 4.05 3.60
N GLY A 168 2.67 4.01 2.99
CA GLY A 168 1.41 3.89 3.69
C GLY A 168 0.26 4.56 2.96
N GLU A 169 -0.93 4.22 3.42
CA GLU A 169 -2.22 4.58 2.83
C GLU A 169 -3.22 4.89 3.95
N TYR A 170 -4.10 5.85 3.69
CA TYR A 170 -5.20 6.24 4.55
C TYR A 170 -6.49 6.35 3.71
N PRO A 171 -7.14 5.22 3.39
CA PRO A 171 -8.40 5.20 2.66
C PRO A 171 -9.57 5.48 3.61
N GLU A 172 -10.30 6.57 3.39
CA GLU A 172 -11.62 6.75 3.98
C GLU A 172 -12.67 6.07 3.10
N GLU A 173 -13.42 5.14 3.66
CA GLU A 173 -14.44 4.34 3.00
C GLU A 173 -15.85 4.94 3.20
N PHE A 174 -16.71 4.83 2.17
CA PHE A 174 -18.04 5.45 2.12
C PHE A 174 -19.13 4.50 1.61
N GLU A 175 -20.29 4.50 2.28
CA GLU A 175 -21.53 3.83 1.85
C GLU A 175 -22.70 4.81 1.85
N GLU A 176 -23.51 4.85 0.79
CA GLU A 176 -24.66 5.76 0.65
C GLU A 176 -24.30 7.25 0.96
N ASP A 177 -23.17 7.72 0.43
CA ASP A 177 -22.56 9.05 0.68
C ASP A 177 -22.21 9.34 2.16
N LYS A 178 -22.11 8.32 3.02
CA LYS A 178 -21.71 8.44 4.43
C LYS A 178 -20.34 7.80 4.64
N PHE A 179 -19.45 8.50 5.34
CA PHE A 179 -18.21 7.95 5.85
C PHE A 179 -18.51 6.78 6.82
N ILE A 180 -17.90 5.61 6.58
CA ILE A 180 -18.04 4.42 7.43
C ILE A 180 -16.78 4.09 8.24
N GLY A 181 -15.60 4.54 7.82
CA GLY A 181 -14.35 4.34 8.54
C GLY A 181 -13.11 4.50 7.66
N ALA A 182 -11.94 4.18 8.22
CA ALA A 182 -10.69 4.00 7.47
C ALA A 182 -9.98 2.70 7.90
N PRO A 183 -10.66 1.53 7.83
CA PRO A 183 -10.20 0.31 8.50
C PRO A 183 -8.89 -0.23 7.93
N ASN A 184 -8.61 0.03 6.66
CA ASN A 184 -7.42 -0.46 5.96
C ASN A 184 -6.19 0.47 6.09
N THR A 185 -6.23 1.49 6.96
CA THR A 185 -5.08 2.39 7.21
C THR A 185 -3.80 1.64 7.59
N PHE A 186 -2.70 1.87 6.87
CA PHE A 186 -1.37 1.43 7.29
C PHE A 186 -0.28 2.48 7.04
N ILE A 187 0.76 2.46 7.87
CA ILE A 187 1.90 3.39 7.79
C ILE A 187 3.19 2.65 8.16
N HIS A 188 4.25 2.80 7.36
CA HIS A 188 5.57 2.21 7.60
C HIS A 188 6.06 2.45 9.04
N GLY A 189 6.53 1.38 9.69
CA GLY A 189 7.09 1.41 11.04
C GLY A 189 6.05 1.39 12.15
N ILE A 190 4.75 1.46 11.81
CA ILE A 190 3.64 1.45 12.75
C ILE A 190 2.87 0.13 12.62
N SER A 191 2.49 -0.48 13.75
CA SER A 191 1.77 -1.77 13.83
C SER A 191 2.43 -2.95 13.09
N GLY A 192 3.74 -2.87 12.82
CA GLY A 192 4.49 -3.87 12.07
C GLY A 192 4.43 -3.69 10.53
N SER A 193 3.80 -2.63 10.05
CA SER A 193 3.69 -2.33 8.61
C SER A 193 5.02 -1.90 8.01
N GLN A 194 5.26 -2.28 6.76
CA GLN A 194 6.50 -2.11 6.04
C GLN A 194 6.24 -1.55 4.65
N ALA A 195 6.88 -0.42 4.37
CA ALA A 195 6.96 0.12 3.00
C ALA A 195 7.57 -0.92 2.05
N GLY A 196 6.97 -1.07 0.88
CA GLY A 196 7.53 -1.83 -0.23
C GLY A 196 7.78 -0.93 -1.45
N ILE A 197 8.08 -1.56 -2.57
CA ILE A 197 8.45 -0.89 -3.82
C ILE A 197 7.19 -0.71 -4.67
N ALA A 198 6.66 0.51 -4.73
CA ALA A 198 5.56 0.86 -5.62
C ALA A 198 5.97 0.75 -7.10
N MET A 199 7.19 1.16 -7.43
CA MET A 199 7.73 1.04 -8.79
C MET A 199 9.25 0.92 -8.77
N GLN A 200 9.78 -0.08 -9.46
CA GLN A 200 11.23 -0.30 -9.56
C GLN A 200 11.92 0.83 -10.35
N ALA A 201 13.18 1.13 -10.04
CA ALA A 201 13.99 2.09 -10.81
C ALA A 201 14.22 1.65 -12.26
N ALA A 202 14.44 0.36 -12.47
CA ALA A 202 14.74 -0.25 -13.77
C ALA A 202 14.11 -1.65 -13.85
N PRO A 203 12.77 -1.75 -13.92
CA PRO A 203 12.05 -3.02 -14.02
C PRO A 203 12.44 -3.78 -15.29
N ARG A 204 12.44 -5.11 -15.18
CA ARG A 204 12.75 -6.04 -16.27
C ARG A 204 11.96 -7.32 -16.07
N THR A 205 11.40 -7.86 -17.14
CA THR A 205 10.86 -9.23 -17.13
C THR A 205 11.88 -10.26 -16.64
N ARG A 206 11.39 -11.37 -16.08
CA ARG A 206 12.18 -12.51 -15.57
C ARG A 206 13.04 -12.23 -14.32
N THR A 207 12.78 -11.16 -13.58
CA THR A 207 13.22 -11.05 -12.18
C THR A 207 12.21 -11.73 -11.24
N PRO A 208 12.57 -12.01 -9.97
CA PRO A 208 11.59 -12.38 -8.95
C PRO A 208 10.52 -11.29 -8.74
N ALA A 209 9.43 -11.67 -8.09
CA ALA A 209 8.43 -10.74 -7.56
C ALA A 209 8.98 -9.95 -6.36
N TYR A 210 8.35 -8.83 -6.05
CA TYR A 210 8.73 -7.89 -5.00
C TYR A 210 7.52 -7.44 -4.19
N VAL A 211 7.74 -7.09 -2.92
CA VAL A 211 6.66 -6.55 -2.06
C VAL A 211 6.40 -5.09 -2.46
N GLN A 212 5.14 -4.75 -2.72
CA GLN A 212 4.68 -3.38 -3.00
C GLN A 212 4.32 -2.65 -1.70
N ALA A 213 3.63 -3.32 -0.77
CA ALA A 213 3.63 -3.00 0.66
C ALA A 213 3.18 -4.23 1.50
N HIS A 214 3.41 -4.18 2.81
CA HIS A 214 2.99 -5.22 3.76
C HIS A 214 2.52 -4.59 5.07
N ALA A 215 1.29 -4.87 5.50
CA ALA A 215 0.71 -4.39 6.76
C ALA A 215 -0.17 -5.46 7.41
N ALA A 216 0.48 -6.44 8.05
CA ALA A 216 -0.18 -7.57 8.70
C ALA A 216 -1.27 -7.20 9.72
N SER A 217 -1.27 -5.98 10.29
CA SER A 217 -2.32 -5.50 11.19
C SER A 217 -3.68 -5.28 10.52
N VAL A 218 -3.69 -5.00 9.21
CA VAL A 218 -4.88 -4.94 8.35
C VAL A 218 -4.92 -6.12 7.36
N GLY A 219 -4.10 -7.15 7.61
CA GLY A 219 -3.95 -8.32 6.77
C GLY A 219 -3.23 -8.10 5.43
N PHE A 220 -2.77 -6.89 5.13
CA PHE A 220 -2.31 -6.51 3.79
C PHE A 220 -0.93 -7.06 3.42
N LEU A 221 -0.82 -7.58 2.20
CA LEU A 221 0.43 -7.90 1.52
C LEU A 221 0.16 -7.80 0.02
N ASP A 222 0.87 -6.91 -0.67
CA ASP A 222 0.80 -6.77 -2.13
C ASP A 222 2.13 -7.15 -2.78
N CYS A 223 2.05 -7.90 -3.88
CA CYS A 223 3.17 -8.57 -4.53
C CYS A 223 3.19 -8.32 -6.04
N GLY A 224 4.14 -7.49 -6.48
CA GLY A 224 4.32 -7.13 -7.89
C GLY A 224 5.31 -8.04 -8.61
N LEU A 225 4.98 -8.39 -9.86
CA LEU A 225 5.86 -9.09 -10.78
C LEU A 225 5.91 -8.34 -12.12
N VAL A 226 7.12 -8.10 -12.65
CA VAL A 226 7.25 -7.55 -14.01
C VAL A 226 6.88 -8.63 -15.02
N PHE A 227 5.66 -8.53 -15.54
CA PHE A 227 5.01 -9.54 -16.37
C PHE A 227 5.42 -9.42 -17.84
N ASP A 228 5.37 -8.21 -18.38
CA ASP A 228 5.78 -7.91 -19.77
C ASP A 228 6.37 -6.49 -19.88
N ASP A 229 7.19 -6.25 -20.89
CA ASP A 229 7.83 -4.95 -21.14
C ASP A 229 7.90 -4.60 -22.63
N ASN A 230 8.02 -3.30 -22.94
CA ASN A 230 8.11 -2.78 -24.32
C ASN A 230 6.89 -3.15 -25.20
N ILE A 231 5.68 -3.22 -24.64
CA ILE A 231 4.45 -3.46 -25.40
C ILE A 231 3.80 -2.17 -25.93
N ALA A 232 2.91 -2.31 -26.92
CA ALA A 232 2.10 -1.22 -27.44
C ALA A 232 0.61 -1.41 -27.09
N LEU A 233 -0.05 -0.33 -26.68
CA LEU A 233 -1.39 -0.30 -26.10
C LEU A 233 -2.12 0.99 -26.52
N CYS A 234 -3.42 0.90 -26.81
CA CYS A 234 -4.29 2.05 -26.98
C CYS A 234 -5.42 2.04 -25.94
N VAL A 235 -5.66 3.20 -25.34
CA VAL A 235 -6.76 3.50 -24.41
C VAL A 235 -7.44 4.81 -24.87
N PRO A 236 -8.61 5.22 -24.35
CA PRO A 236 -9.33 6.38 -24.90
C PRO A 236 -8.53 7.70 -24.81
N LYS A 237 -7.59 7.83 -23.86
CA LYS A 237 -6.67 8.96 -23.77
C LYS A 237 -5.59 9.02 -24.87
N GLY A 238 -5.28 7.90 -25.53
CA GLY A 238 -4.27 7.81 -26.58
C GLY A 238 -3.61 6.43 -26.72
N CYS A 239 -2.67 6.32 -27.65
CA CYS A 239 -1.85 5.12 -27.85
C CYS A 239 -0.42 5.34 -27.36
N TYR A 240 0.17 4.27 -26.82
CA TYR A 240 1.48 4.21 -26.17
C TYR A 240 2.26 3.02 -26.75
N GLY A 241 3.59 3.15 -26.88
CA GLY A 241 4.46 2.15 -27.54
C GLY A 241 5.70 1.73 -26.73
N ASP A 242 5.74 2.13 -25.46
CA ASP A 242 6.76 1.78 -24.47
C ASP A 242 6.01 1.65 -23.13
N VAL A 243 5.33 0.51 -22.98
CA VAL A 243 4.49 0.18 -21.83
C VAL A 243 5.07 -1.01 -21.08
N LEU A 244 5.10 -0.87 -19.76
CA LEU A 244 5.45 -1.87 -18.76
C LEU A 244 4.17 -2.49 -18.20
N VAL A 245 4.16 -3.80 -17.96
CA VAL A 245 3.05 -4.49 -17.28
C VAL A 245 3.55 -5.09 -15.98
N ILE A 246 2.95 -4.68 -14.87
CA ILE A 246 3.09 -5.36 -13.58
C ILE A 246 1.85 -6.25 -13.37
N ASP A 247 2.07 -7.49 -12.96
CA ASP A 247 1.04 -8.41 -12.47
C ASP A 247 1.13 -8.40 -10.94
N GLU A 248 0.07 -7.92 -10.30
CA GLU A 248 -0.02 -7.55 -8.89
C GLU A 248 -1.07 -8.42 -8.20
N HIS A 249 -0.80 -8.87 -6.97
CA HIS A 249 -1.68 -9.78 -6.25
C HIS A 249 -1.44 -9.79 -4.75
N ASN A 250 -2.53 -10.05 -4.01
CA ASN A 250 -2.47 -10.36 -2.59
C ASN A 250 -2.37 -11.89 -2.39
N PRO A 251 -1.19 -12.46 -2.05
CA PRO A 251 -1.04 -13.91 -1.86
C PRO A 251 -1.71 -14.45 -0.59
N LEU A 252 -2.24 -13.57 0.28
CA LEU A 252 -3.04 -13.95 1.44
C LEU A 252 -4.53 -14.16 1.09
N GLU A 253 -4.99 -13.60 -0.03
CA GLU A 253 -6.37 -13.73 -0.54
C GLU A 253 -6.43 -14.24 -2.00
N PRO A 254 -5.78 -15.37 -2.37
CA PRO A 254 -5.62 -15.80 -3.77
C PRO A 254 -6.93 -16.10 -4.55
N ASN A 255 -8.09 -16.01 -3.89
CA ASN A 255 -9.40 -16.14 -4.53
C ASN A 255 -9.93 -14.81 -5.12
N VAL A 256 -9.35 -13.65 -4.77
CA VAL A 256 -9.80 -12.34 -5.31
C VAL A 256 -9.34 -12.10 -6.74
N GLY A 257 -8.32 -12.84 -7.20
CA GLY A 257 -7.69 -12.67 -8.50
C GLY A 257 -6.36 -11.91 -8.44
N HIS A 258 -5.83 -11.60 -9.61
CA HIS A 258 -4.69 -10.70 -9.81
C HIS A 258 -5.15 -9.44 -10.55
N GLN A 259 -4.41 -8.34 -10.44
CA GLN A 259 -4.55 -7.17 -11.32
C GLN A 259 -3.30 -7.02 -12.21
N ARG A 260 -3.49 -6.76 -13.51
CA ARG A 260 -2.41 -6.24 -14.36
C ARG A 260 -2.52 -4.74 -14.50
N LYS A 261 -1.52 -4.03 -13.99
CA LYS A 261 -1.38 -2.57 -14.08
C LYS A 261 -0.36 -2.23 -15.17
N TYR A 262 -0.82 -1.45 -16.15
CA TYR A 262 -0.08 -1.07 -17.34
C TYR A 262 0.44 0.35 -17.17
N TYR A 263 1.77 0.55 -17.20
CA TYR A 263 2.43 1.84 -16.99
C TYR A 263 3.12 2.31 -18.27
N SER A 264 2.81 3.52 -18.73
CA SER A 264 3.51 4.13 -19.87
C SER A 264 4.58 5.11 -19.41
N ALA A 265 5.73 5.07 -20.10
CA ALA A 265 6.84 5.99 -19.90
C ALA A 265 6.38 7.47 -19.84
N GLY A 266 6.79 8.18 -18.79
CA GLY A 266 6.48 9.60 -18.55
C GLY A 266 5.00 9.93 -18.30
N THR A 267 4.11 8.94 -18.29
CA THR A 267 2.67 9.13 -18.07
C THR A 267 2.23 8.62 -16.71
N GLY A 268 2.66 7.42 -16.30
CA GLY A 268 2.07 6.70 -15.17
C GLY A 268 1.17 5.55 -15.62
N LEU A 269 0.23 5.17 -14.75
CA LEU A 269 -0.79 4.15 -15.03
C LEU A 269 -1.67 4.56 -16.22
N VAL A 270 -1.79 3.67 -17.21
CA VAL A 270 -2.63 3.86 -18.42
C VAL A 270 -3.80 2.87 -18.51
N LYS A 271 -3.70 1.69 -17.88
CA LYS A 271 -4.76 0.66 -17.87
C LYS A 271 -4.64 -0.26 -16.64
N VAL A 272 -5.78 -0.78 -16.17
CA VAL A 272 -5.90 -1.92 -15.25
C VAL A 272 -6.77 -2.99 -15.90
N THR A 273 -6.44 -4.27 -15.72
CA THR A 273 -7.32 -5.42 -16.01
C THR A 273 -7.19 -6.49 -14.93
N ALA A 274 -8.30 -7.05 -14.46
CA ALA A 274 -8.30 -8.22 -13.60
C ALA A 274 -7.94 -9.51 -14.36
N GLU A 275 -7.35 -10.46 -13.64
CA GLU A 275 -6.94 -11.78 -14.14
C GLU A 275 -7.45 -12.86 -13.17
N GLY A 276 -8.67 -13.34 -13.42
CA GLY A 276 -9.37 -14.25 -12.51
C GLY A 276 -9.91 -13.54 -11.25
N GLY A 277 -10.59 -14.29 -10.39
CA GLY A 277 -11.38 -13.73 -9.28
C GLY A 277 -12.87 -13.63 -9.59
N VAL A 278 -13.65 -13.10 -8.63
CA VAL A 278 -15.12 -12.94 -8.76
C VAL A 278 -15.56 -11.54 -9.19
N ASN A 279 -14.66 -10.55 -9.05
CA ASN A 279 -14.86 -9.16 -9.46
C ASN A 279 -13.82 -8.87 -10.54
N GLN A 280 -14.24 -8.69 -11.80
CA GLN A 280 -13.35 -8.41 -12.92
C GLN A 280 -13.35 -6.92 -13.21
N GLU A 281 -12.41 -6.20 -12.59
CA GLU A 281 -12.16 -4.80 -12.91
C GLU A 281 -11.50 -4.64 -14.27
N THR A 282 -11.90 -3.62 -15.01
CA THR A 282 -11.11 -3.03 -16.07
C THR A 282 -11.24 -1.51 -16.01
N LEU A 283 -10.10 -0.82 -15.98
CA LEU A 283 -10.01 0.63 -16.00
C LEU A 283 -9.11 1.07 -17.15
N ASP A 284 -9.50 2.09 -17.90
CA ASP A 284 -8.68 2.73 -18.93
C ASP A 284 -8.46 4.20 -18.60
N LEU A 285 -7.24 4.71 -18.81
CA LEU A 285 -6.95 6.13 -18.70
C LEU A 285 -7.72 6.90 -19.78
N THR A 286 -8.54 7.85 -19.34
CA THR A 286 -9.35 8.71 -20.22
C THR A 286 -8.94 10.17 -20.15
N ARG A 287 -8.41 10.64 -19.03
CA ARG A 287 -7.97 12.03 -18.85
C ARG A 287 -6.62 12.15 -18.16
N VAL A 288 -5.81 13.10 -18.63
CA VAL A 288 -4.62 13.61 -17.95
C VAL A 288 -4.74 15.13 -17.95
N GLU A 289 -4.56 15.75 -16.80
CA GLU A 289 -4.67 17.19 -16.60
C GLU A 289 -3.44 17.73 -15.86
N HIS A 290 -3.03 18.93 -16.24
CA HIS A 290 -2.21 19.78 -15.39
C HIS A 290 -3.15 20.79 -14.74
N LEU A 291 -3.26 20.75 -13.41
CA LEU A 291 -4.03 21.72 -12.65
C LEU A 291 -3.41 23.12 -12.80
N THR A 292 -4.21 24.17 -12.69
CA THR A 292 -3.69 25.53 -12.45
C THR A 292 -3.27 25.68 -10.98
N ASP A 293 -2.47 26.71 -10.66
CA ASP A 293 -2.05 26.98 -9.27
C ASP A 293 -3.25 27.14 -8.31
N GLY A 294 -4.38 27.70 -8.79
CA GLY A 294 -5.61 27.83 -8.00
C GLY A 294 -6.27 26.49 -7.70
N GLN A 295 -6.40 25.63 -8.72
CA GLN A 295 -6.92 24.27 -8.55
C GLN A 295 -6.00 23.41 -7.67
N LEU A 296 -4.67 23.60 -7.76
CA LEU A 296 -3.73 22.94 -6.86
C LEU A 296 -3.91 23.41 -5.42
N ALA A 297 -4.15 24.71 -5.17
CA ALA A 297 -4.46 25.20 -3.84
C ALA A 297 -5.78 24.63 -3.28
N GLU A 298 -6.82 24.52 -4.10
CA GLU A 298 -8.11 23.89 -3.73
C GLU A 298 -7.94 22.40 -3.41
N ILE A 299 -7.17 21.66 -4.21
CA ILE A 299 -6.82 20.24 -3.97
C ILE A 299 -6.00 20.10 -2.68
N ASN A 300 -5.01 20.97 -2.46
CA ASN A 300 -4.17 20.94 -1.27
C ASN A 300 -4.99 21.17 0.02
N GLN A 301 -5.98 22.07 -0.01
CA GLN A 301 -6.86 22.31 1.12
C GLN A 301 -7.73 21.08 1.45
N GLN A 302 -8.34 20.45 0.44
CA GLN A 302 -9.14 19.23 0.63
C GLN A 302 -8.28 18.04 1.13
N ALA A 303 -7.05 17.90 0.63
CA ALA A 303 -6.12 16.87 1.10
C ALA A 303 -5.61 17.14 2.54
N LEU A 304 -5.52 18.41 2.97
CA LEU A 304 -5.24 18.74 4.38
C LEU A 304 -6.44 18.47 5.30
N GLU A 305 -7.67 18.66 4.83
CA GLU A 305 -8.88 18.30 5.58
C GLU A 305 -8.93 16.78 5.82
N LEU A 306 -8.55 15.99 4.82
CA LEU A 306 -8.41 14.53 4.91
C LEU A 306 -7.24 14.11 5.84
N ASP A 307 -6.07 14.74 5.73
CA ASP A 307 -4.95 14.54 6.70
C ASP A 307 -5.40 14.85 8.12
N GLN A 308 -6.17 15.93 8.32
CA GLN A 308 -6.65 16.32 9.64
C GLN A 308 -7.63 15.30 10.22
N HIS A 309 -8.59 14.80 9.44
CA HIS A 309 -9.58 13.82 9.89
C HIS A 309 -8.93 12.47 10.27
N GLY A 310 -7.83 12.08 9.60
CA GLY A 310 -7.04 10.89 9.95
C GLY A 310 -6.52 10.86 11.39
N TYR A 311 -6.29 12.00 12.04
CA TYR A 311 -5.92 12.07 13.46
C TYR A 311 -7.09 11.77 14.41
N GLU A 312 -8.32 11.96 13.94
CA GLU A 312 -9.56 11.74 14.70
C GLU A 312 -10.13 10.33 14.47
N VAL A 313 -9.91 9.76 13.28
CA VAL A 313 -10.31 8.41 12.88
C VAL A 313 -9.27 7.37 13.34
N SER A 314 -8.06 7.42 12.81
CA SER A 314 -7.06 6.35 12.92
C SER A 314 -6.03 6.63 14.01
N LYS A 315 -6.50 6.57 15.27
CA LYS A 315 -5.74 6.99 16.46
C LYS A 315 -4.50 6.15 16.76
N ASP A 316 -4.57 4.85 16.47
CA ASP A 316 -3.48 3.93 16.77
C ASP A 316 -2.45 3.82 15.62
N VAL A 317 -2.80 4.27 14.41
CA VAL A 317 -1.91 4.25 13.23
C VAL A 317 -1.62 5.65 12.69
N TYR A 318 -2.58 6.30 12.02
CA TYR A 318 -2.35 7.59 11.35
C TYR A 318 -1.99 8.72 12.31
N ALA A 319 -2.64 8.79 13.47
CA ALA A 319 -2.42 9.86 14.43
C ALA A 319 -1.01 9.88 15.04
N ASN A 320 -0.25 8.79 14.90
CA ASN A 320 1.14 8.65 15.33
C ASN A 320 2.15 9.18 14.27
N THR A 321 1.68 9.84 13.20
CA THR A 321 2.51 10.43 12.14
C THR A 321 2.63 11.95 12.23
N ALA A 322 3.67 12.52 11.62
CA ALA A 322 3.75 13.97 11.41
C ALA A 322 2.62 14.44 10.46
N ARG A 323 2.08 15.64 10.69
CA ARG A 323 1.05 16.25 9.83
C ARG A 323 1.58 16.48 8.42
N ALA A 324 0.68 16.47 7.44
CA ALA A 324 1.04 16.86 6.09
C ALA A 324 1.23 18.39 6.00
N GLU A 325 2.19 18.82 5.18
CA GLU A 325 2.56 20.22 4.97
C GLU A 325 2.50 20.57 3.49
N ILE A 326 1.92 21.72 3.13
CA ILE A 326 1.96 22.22 1.75
C ILE A 326 3.38 22.74 1.46
N THR A 327 4.12 22.01 0.63
CA THR A 327 5.46 22.38 0.17
C THR A 327 5.50 22.84 -1.29
N THR A 328 4.43 22.59 -2.06
CA THR A 328 4.31 23.05 -3.45
C THR A 328 2.98 23.76 -3.68
N THR A 329 3.06 25.04 -4.01
CA THR A 329 1.89 25.91 -4.27
C THR A 329 1.70 26.26 -5.74
N THR A 330 2.61 25.82 -6.62
CA THR A 330 2.55 26.06 -8.06
C THR A 330 2.63 24.75 -8.83
N SER A 331 1.76 24.57 -9.82
CA SER A 331 1.60 23.29 -10.54
C SER A 331 2.66 23.06 -11.63
N GLY A 332 3.37 24.12 -12.02
CA GLY A 332 4.18 24.13 -13.23
C GLY A 332 3.36 23.92 -14.53
N GLY A 333 2.04 23.98 -14.45
CA GLY A 333 1.16 24.21 -15.60
C GLY A 333 1.23 25.69 -16.02
N LYS A 334 0.98 25.98 -17.30
CA LYS A 334 0.78 27.36 -17.75
C LYS A 334 -0.68 27.75 -17.55
N LYS A 335 -0.89 29.01 -17.17
CA LYS A 335 -2.19 29.69 -17.22
C LYS A 335 -2.61 29.95 -18.67
#